data_AF-A0AAC9D5R5-F1
#
_entry.id   AF-A0AAC9D5R5-F1
#
_cell.length_a   1.000
_cell.length_b   1.000
_cell.length_c   1.000
_cell.angle_alpha   90.00
_cell.angle_beta   90.00
_cell.angle_gamma   90.00
#
_symmetry.space_group_name_H-M   'P 1'
#
loop_
_entity.id
_entity.type
_entity.pdbx_description
1 polymer ?
#
loop_
_entity_poly.entity_id
_entity_poly.type
_entity_poly.pdbx_seq_one_letter_code
_entity_poly.pdbx_strand_id
1 'polypeptide(L)'
;MNKLGPVVVVDGSKGNCVLFQKIFKKLEMRNVLLCFGSLREAGYRLSEAGTDPFLLFVNVMQLAQNIRMTDYLLFRELRCPCLFFSISSARCFVVDVYTGPTLTYASSRWSEENFTEIIHSTLQHVAEESFKELLRRRIEDKN
;
A
#
# COMPACT_ATOMS: atom_id res chain seq x y z
N MET A 1 7.25 -10.87 -7.50
CA MET A 1 6.13 -9.97 -7.14
C MET A 1 4.87 -10.54 -7.77
N ASN A 2 3.83 -10.78 -6.97
CA ASN A 2 2.57 -11.32 -7.49
C ASN A 2 1.76 -10.18 -8.15
N LYS A 3 2.05 -9.86 -9.43
CA LYS A 3 1.38 -8.73 -10.13
C LYS A 3 -0.14 -8.90 -10.27
N LEU A 4 -0.64 -10.12 -10.13
CA LEU A 4 -2.07 -10.45 -10.15
C LEU A 4 -2.65 -10.62 -8.74
N GLY A 5 -1.81 -10.52 -7.70
CA GLY A 5 -2.22 -10.64 -6.30
C GLY A 5 -3.14 -9.50 -5.88
N PRO A 6 -3.81 -9.65 -4.74
CA PRO A 6 -4.69 -8.60 -4.25
C PRO A 6 -3.90 -7.34 -3.90
N VAL A 7 -4.54 -6.19 -4.09
CA VAL A 7 -4.09 -4.95 -3.48
C VAL A 7 -4.77 -4.82 -2.14
N VAL A 8 -3.99 -4.58 -1.11
CA VAL A 8 -4.45 -4.58 0.28
C VAL A 8 -4.45 -3.16 0.80
N VAL A 9 -5.54 -2.72 1.41
CA VAL A 9 -5.68 -1.40 2.05
C VAL A 9 -5.95 -1.59 3.54
N VAL A 10 -5.10 -1.02 4.39
CA VAL A 10 -5.21 -1.08 5.84
C VAL A 10 -5.49 0.31 6.38
N ASP A 11 -6.72 0.52 6.83
CA ASP A 11 -7.22 1.84 7.21
C ASP A 11 -8.27 1.77 8.33
N GLY A 12 -9.17 0.78 8.26
CA GLY A 12 -10.35 0.70 9.13
C GLY A 12 -11.51 1.61 8.71
N SER A 13 -11.27 2.62 7.88
CA SER A 13 -12.33 3.42 7.27
C SER A 13 -13.01 2.69 6.10
N LYS A 14 -14.30 2.36 6.26
CA LYS A 14 -15.14 1.86 5.15
C LYS A 14 -15.24 2.86 4.00
N GLY A 15 -15.27 4.16 4.31
CA GLY A 15 -15.33 5.23 3.31
C GLY A 15 -14.08 5.25 2.43
N ASN A 16 -12.89 5.10 3.03
CA ASN A 16 -11.66 5.05 2.26
C ASN A 16 -11.56 3.76 1.45
N CYS A 17 -12.05 2.62 1.95
CA CYS A 17 -12.13 1.40 1.15
C CYS A 17 -12.97 1.62 -0.13
N VAL A 18 -14.16 2.21 -0.02
CA VAL A 18 -15.02 2.53 -1.18
C VAL A 18 -14.32 3.50 -2.13
N LEU A 19 -13.62 4.51 -1.60
CA LEU A 19 -12.82 5.44 -2.40
C LEU A 19 -11.75 4.71 -3.22
N PHE A 20 -10.96 3.83 -2.59
CA PHE A 20 -9.95 3.03 -3.27
C PHE A 20 -10.58 2.12 -4.33
N GLN A 21 -11.74 1.48 -4.07
CA GLN A 21 -12.45 0.68 -5.07
C GLN A 21 -12.83 1.52 -6.30
N LYS A 22 -13.34 2.74 -6.08
CA LYS A 22 -13.70 3.65 -7.16
C LYS A 22 -12.49 4.08 -7.98
N ILE A 23 -11.39 4.43 -7.32
CA ILE A 23 -10.12 4.79 -7.96
C ILE A 23 -9.59 3.63 -8.79
N PHE A 24 -9.52 2.43 -8.22
CA PHE A 24 -8.95 1.26 -8.88
C PHE A 24 -9.79 0.83 -10.08
N LYS A 25 -11.12 0.96 -9.98
CA LYS A 25 -12.02 0.77 -11.13
C LYS A 25 -11.77 1.81 -12.23
N LYS A 26 -11.60 3.09 -11.88
CA LYS A 26 -11.29 4.17 -12.85
C LYS A 26 -9.94 3.93 -13.55
N LEU A 27 -8.96 3.41 -12.82
CA LEU A 27 -7.64 3.07 -13.35
C LEU A 27 -7.59 1.69 -14.04
N GLU A 28 -8.75 1.04 -14.24
CA GLU A 28 -8.88 -0.27 -14.88
C GLU A 28 -8.00 -1.37 -14.28
N MET A 29 -7.71 -1.26 -12.98
CA MET A 29 -6.93 -2.25 -12.24
C MET A 29 -7.71 -3.56 -12.13
N ARG A 30 -7.08 -4.66 -12.52
CA ARG A 30 -7.70 -6.01 -12.47
C ARG A 30 -7.49 -6.71 -11.12
N ASN A 31 -6.60 -6.20 -10.28
CA ASN A 31 -6.32 -6.76 -8.96
C ASN A 31 -7.57 -6.68 -8.06
N VAL A 32 -7.82 -7.74 -7.30
CA VAL A 32 -8.84 -7.71 -6.24
C VAL A 32 -8.39 -6.72 -5.15
N LEU A 33 -9.29 -5.84 -4.71
CA LEU A 33 -9.03 -4.96 -3.58
C LEU A 33 -9.53 -5.60 -2.27
N LEU A 34 -8.64 -5.79 -1.30
CA LEU A 34 -8.96 -6.25 0.04
C LEU A 34 -8.74 -5.11 1.04
N CYS A 35 -9.73 -4.86 1.89
CA CYS A 35 -9.65 -3.81 2.91
C CYS A 35 -9.70 -4.42 4.30
N PHE A 36 -8.80 -4.00 5.18
CA PHE A 36 -8.73 -4.48 6.56
C PHE A 36 -8.70 -3.33 7.56
N GLY A 37 -9.13 -3.63 8.78
CA GLY A 37 -9.13 -2.67 9.88
C GLY A 37 -7.76 -2.47 10.52
N SER A 38 -6.86 -3.45 10.39
CA SER A 38 -5.54 -3.44 11.01
C SER A 38 -4.53 -4.27 10.23
N LEU A 39 -3.23 -4.00 10.43
CA LEU A 39 -2.15 -4.80 9.87
C LEU A 39 -2.20 -6.25 10.36
N ARG A 40 -2.55 -6.46 11.63
CA ARG A 40 -2.70 -7.79 12.24
C ARG A 40 -3.77 -8.61 11.53
N GLU A 41 -4.93 -8.02 11.31
CA GLU A 41 -6.04 -8.68 10.60
C GLU A 41 -5.62 -9.02 9.16
N ALA A 42 -5.03 -8.06 8.45
CA ALA A 42 -4.56 -8.27 7.08
C ALA A 42 -3.56 -9.42 7.01
N GLY A 43 -2.53 -9.41 7.86
CA GLY A 43 -1.51 -10.45 7.86
C GLY A 43 -2.05 -11.84 8.21
N TYR A 44 -2.94 -11.95 9.21
CA TYR A 44 -3.58 -13.22 9.55
C TYR A 44 -4.39 -13.78 8.38
N ARG A 45 -5.25 -12.96 7.77
CA ARG A 45 -6.15 -13.38 6.68
C ARG A 45 -5.37 -13.76 5.41
N LEU A 46 -4.32 -13.01 5.08
CA LEU A 46 -3.48 -13.30 3.93
C LEU A 46 -2.66 -14.58 4.14
N SER A 47 -2.13 -14.79 5.35
CA SER A 47 -1.41 -16.00 5.72
C SER A 47 -2.30 -17.25 5.70
N GLU A 48 -3.50 -17.17 6.30
CA GLU A 48 -4.51 -18.24 6.30
C GLU A 48 -4.90 -18.64 4.87
N ALA A 49 -5.04 -17.66 3.97
CA ALA A 49 -5.37 -17.88 2.57
C ALA A 49 -4.16 -18.25 1.68
N GLY A 50 -2.94 -18.30 2.23
CA GLY A 50 -1.71 -18.52 1.46
C GLY A 50 -1.50 -17.53 0.32
N THR A 51 -2.01 -16.30 0.46
CA THR A 51 -2.09 -15.32 -0.62
C THR A 51 -1.06 -14.21 -0.43
N ASP A 52 -0.07 -14.14 -1.33
CA ASP A 52 0.88 -13.03 -1.37
C ASP A 52 0.23 -11.81 -2.06
N PRO A 53 0.15 -10.65 -1.38
CA PRO A 53 -0.39 -9.42 -1.98
C PRO A 53 0.50 -8.88 -3.10
N PHE A 54 -0.11 -8.16 -4.03
CA PHE A 54 0.63 -7.38 -5.03
C PHE A 54 1.24 -6.13 -4.40
N LEU A 55 0.44 -5.39 -3.64
CA LEU A 55 0.76 -4.08 -3.10
C LEU A 55 -0.03 -3.86 -1.81
N LEU A 56 0.61 -3.22 -0.83
CA LEU A 56 -0.02 -2.87 0.45
C LEU A 56 -0.09 -1.35 0.58
N PHE A 57 -1.26 -0.82 0.92
CA PHE A 57 -1.47 0.57 1.31
C PHE A 57 -1.81 0.61 2.80
N VAL A 58 -1.09 1.41 3.58
CA VAL A 58 -1.32 1.54 5.02
C VAL A 58 -1.59 3.00 5.38
N ASN A 59 -2.74 3.28 5.98
CA ASN A 59 -3.03 4.60 6.50
C ASN A 59 -2.05 4.88 7.66
N VAL A 60 -1.31 5.99 7.58
CA VAL A 60 -0.34 6.38 8.62
C VAL A 60 -0.95 6.50 10.02
N MET A 61 -2.25 6.78 10.12
CA MET A 61 -2.95 6.82 11.40
C MET A 61 -3.07 5.45 12.06
N GLN A 62 -3.09 4.37 11.28
CA GLN A 62 -3.01 2.99 11.81
C GLN A 62 -1.64 2.71 12.43
N LEU A 63 -0.57 3.33 11.92
CA LEU A 63 0.78 3.18 12.47
C LEU A 63 0.91 3.87 13.83
N ALA A 64 0.36 5.09 13.92
CA ALA A 64 0.48 5.96 15.08
C ALA A 64 -0.26 5.43 16.32
N GLN A 65 -1.29 4.58 16.13
CA GLN A 65 -2.16 4.22 17.22
C GLN A 65 -1.79 2.95 17.97
N ASN A 66 -1.18 1.92 17.37
CA ASN A 66 -0.99 0.63 18.07
C ASN A 66 -0.08 -0.39 17.34
N ILE A 67 0.96 0.00 16.60
CA ILE A 67 1.88 -1.01 16.06
C ILE A 67 2.71 -1.63 17.17
N ARG A 68 2.44 -2.90 17.46
CA ARG A 68 3.36 -3.72 18.23
C ARG A 68 4.47 -4.21 17.30
N MET A 69 5.64 -4.49 17.86
CA MET A 69 6.77 -5.09 17.12
C MET A 69 6.35 -6.34 16.33
N THR A 70 5.37 -7.10 16.82
CA THR A 70 4.79 -8.26 16.12
C THR A 70 4.08 -7.88 14.82
N ASP A 71 3.39 -6.74 14.78
CA ASP A 71 2.69 -6.25 13.59
C ASP A 71 3.70 -5.81 12.51
N TYR A 72 4.86 -5.28 12.94
CA TYR A 72 5.99 -4.96 12.06
C TYR A 72 6.68 -6.21 11.50
N LEU A 73 6.79 -7.29 12.27
CA LEU A 73 7.33 -8.56 11.78
C LEU A 73 6.41 -9.20 10.72
N LEU A 74 5.11 -9.23 10.99
CA LEU A 74 4.09 -9.65 10.01
C LEU A 74 4.19 -8.83 8.71
N PHE A 75 4.45 -7.54 8.84
CA PHE A 75 4.67 -6.66 7.70
C PHE A 75 5.93 -7.01 6.90
N ARG A 76 7.05 -7.38 7.53
CA ARG A 76 8.25 -7.86 6.82
C ARG A 76 8.03 -9.19 6.11
N GLU A 77 7.12 -10.02 6.60
CA GLU A 77 6.77 -11.30 5.96
C GLU A 77 5.89 -11.11 4.71
N LEU A 78 5.16 -10.00 4.61
CA LEU A 78 4.43 -9.63 3.40
C LEU A 78 5.45 -9.20 2.33
N ARG A 79 5.79 -10.14 1.43
CA ARG A 79 6.78 -9.99 0.35
C ARG A 79 6.28 -9.08 -0.80
N CYS A 80 5.75 -7.91 -0.48
CA CYS A 80 5.21 -6.93 -1.41
C CYS A 80 5.71 -5.50 -1.09
N PRO A 81 5.70 -4.58 -2.07
CA PRO A 81 5.86 -3.16 -1.77
C PRO A 81 4.76 -2.68 -0.82
N CYS A 82 5.10 -1.74 0.05
CA CYS A 82 4.12 -1.06 0.90
C CYS A 82 4.23 0.46 0.76
N LEU A 83 3.07 1.07 0.59
CA LEU A 83 2.89 2.50 0.45
C LEU A 83 2.12 3.03 1.67
N PHE A 84 2.58 4.13 2.23
CA PHE A 84 1.89 4.80 3.32
C PHE A 84 1.03 5.91 2.78
N PHE A 85 -0.20 6.05 3.25
CA PHE A 85 -1.07 7.12 2.79
C PHE A 85 -1.76 7.85 3.94
N SER A 86 -2.25 9.04 3.65
CA SER A 86 -3.18 9.75 4.52
C SER A 86 -4.16 10.56 3.69
N ILE A 87 -5.41 10.60 4.16
CA ILE A 87 -6.47 11.43 3.60
C ILE A 87 -7.06 12.21 4.77
N SER A 88 -7.03 13.53 4.65
CA SER A 88 -7.67 14.46 5.58
C SER A 88 -8.49 15.47 4.79
N SER A 89 -9.36 16.22 5.46
CA SER A 89 -10.16 17.28 4.82
C SER A 89 -9.31 18.38 4.18
N ALA A 90 -8.06 18.56 4.61
CA ALA A 90 -7.16 19.58 4.09
C ALA A 90 -6.19 19.07 3.03
N ARG A 91 -5.66 17.85 3.18
CA ARG A 91 -4.55 17.32 2.36
C ARG A 91 -4.63 15.81 2.20
N CYS A 92 -4.04 15.30 1.12
CA CYS A 92 -3.82 13.88 0.92
C CYS A 92 -2.40 13.61 0.42
N PHE A 93 -1.86 12.45 0.78
CA PHE A 93 -0.55 12.02 0.31
C PHE A 93 -0.41 10.49 0.27
N VAL A 94 0.56 10.04 -0.52
CA VAL A 94 1.10 8.69 -0.56
C VAL A 94 2.63 8.77 -0.50
N VAL A 95 3.26 7.96 0.35
CA VAL A 95 4.71 7.85 0.54
C VAL A 95 5.15 6.45 0.15
N ASP A 96 6.08 6.36 -0.78
CA ASP A 96 6.85 5.17 -1.08
C ASP A 96 8.19 5.21 -0.33
N VAL A 97 8.33 4.34 0.67
CA VAL A 97 9.58 4.22 1.47
C VAL A 97 10.52 3.14 0.93
N TYR A 98 10.10 2.37 -0.08
CA TYR A 98 10.86 1.26 -0.62
C TYR A 98 11.80 1.69 -1.75
N THR A 99 11.51 2.81 -2.40
CA THR A 99 12.37 3.42 -3.41
C THR A 99 13.47 4.26 -2.77
N GLY A 100 14.66 4.24 -3.36
CA GLY A 100 15.75 5.17 -3.01
C GLY A 100 15.87 6.26 -4.07
N PRO A 101 15.62 7.55 -3.76
CA PRO A 101 15.15 8.11 -2.49
C PRO A 101 13.66 7.86 -2.20
N THR A 102 13.24 8.08 -0.94
CA THR A 102 11.82 8.09 -0.56
C THR A 102 11.04 9.07 -1.41
N LEU A 103 9.96 8.60 -2.03
CA LEU A 103 9.10 9.44 -2.86
C LEU A 103 7.81 9.77 -2.13
N THR A 104 7.42 11.03 -2.17
CA THR A 104 6.17 11.53 -1.60
C THR A 104 5.34 12.18 -2.69
N TYR A 105 4.14 11.65 -2.90
CA TYR A 105 3.13 12.17 -3.79
C TYR A 105 2.07 12.85 -2.92
N ALA A 106 1.91 14.16 -3.03
CA ALA A 106 1.04 14.91 -2.13
C ALA A 106 0.26 16.00 -2.85
N SER A 107 -0.95 16.26 -2.38
CA SER A 107 -1.75 17.43 -2.76
C SER A 107 -2.11 18.24 -1.53
N SER A 108 -1.96 19.55 -1.65
CA SER A 108 -2.34 20.55 -0.64
C SER A 108 -3.85 20.75 -0.52
N ARG A 109 -4.65 20.07 -1.37
CA ARG A 109 -6.11 20.06 -1.33
C ARG A 109 -6.64 18.66 -1.60
N TRP A 110 -7.46 18.16 -0.70
CA TRP A 110 -8.17 16.91 -0.94
C TRP A 110 -9.26 17.11 -2.00
N SER A 111 -9.19 16.29 -3.05
CA SER A 111 -10.31 15.93 -3.92
C SER A 111 -10.12 14.47 -4.33
N GLU A 112 -11.21 13.82 -4.76
CA GLU A 112 -11.11 12.46 -5.29
C GLU A 112 -10.22 12.42 -6.53
N GLU A 113 -10.30 13.43 -7.39
CA GLU A 113 -9.51 13.58 -8.61
C GLU A 113 -8.01 13.67 -8.28
N ASN A 114 -7.63 14.56 -7.37
CA ASN A 114 -6.23 14.71 -6.95
C ASN A 114 -5.69 13.42 -6.34
N PHE A 115 -6.49 12.75 -5.51
CA PHE A 115 -6.06 11.49 -4.90
C PHE A 115 -5.97 10.35 -5.94
N THR A 116 -6.84 10.35 -6.95
CA THR A 116 -6.76 9.41 -8.09
C THR A 116 -5.44 9.61 -8.85
N GLU A 117 -5.07 10.86 -9.13
CA GLU A 117 -3.80 11.20 -9.80
C GLU A 117 -2.59 10.77 -8.98
N ILE A 118 -2.60 11.05 -7.67
CA ILE A 118 -1.56 10.60 -6.73
C ILE A 118 -1.40 9.08 -6.81
N ILE A 119 -2.50 8.32 -6.69
CA ILE A 119 -2.46 6.86 -6.74
C ILE A 119 -1.93 6.39 -8.11
N HIS A 120 -2.39 6.99 -9.20
CA HIS A 120 -1.92 6.63 -10.54
C HIS A 120 -0.41 6.86 -10.70
N SER A 121 0.11 8.02 -10.29
CA SER A 121 1.54 8.33 -10.34
C SER A 121 2.37 7.39 -9.46
N THR A 122 1.88 7.06 -8.26
CA THR A 122 2.58 6.09 -7.40
C THR A 122 2.60 4.70 -8.03
N LEU A 123 1.48 4.24 -8.62
CA LEU A 123 1.41 2.92 -9.26
C LEU A 123 2.33 2.82 -10.48
N GLN A 124 2.41 3.87 -11.31
CA GLN A 124 3.35 3.93 -12.42
C GLN A 124 4.78 3.76 -11.93
N HIS A 125 5.15 4.46 -10.86
CA HIS A 125 6.49 4.37 -10.30
C HIS A 125 6.80 3.01 -9.68
N VAL A 126 5.87 2.43 -8.92
CA VAL A 126 6.01 1.07 -8.35
C VAL A 126 6.18 0.01 -9.45
N ALA A 127 5.47 0.17 -10.57
CA ALA A 127 5.62 -0.73 -11.71
C ALA A 127 7.00 -0.64 -12.38
N GLU A 128 7.61 0.55 -12.39
CA GLU A 128 8.90 0.84 -13.03
C GLU A 128 10.11 0.51 -12.12
N GLU A 129 10.09 0.91 -10.84
CA GLU A 129 11.25 0.87 -9.94
C GLU A 129 11.25 -0.31 -8.96
N SER A 130 10.09 -0.75 -8.45
CA SER A 130 10.03 -1.77 -7.40
C SER A 130 10.56 -3.14 -7.85
N PHE A 131 10.68 -3.41 -9.14
CA PHE A 131 11.28 -4.65 -9.64
C PHE A 131 12.81 -4.70 -9.45
N LYS A 132 13.52 -3.59 -9.70
CA LYS A 132 14.99 -3.54 -9.63
C LYS A 132 15.48 -3.53 -8.19
N GLU A 133 14.79 -2.79 -7.32
CA GLU A 133 15.23 -2.60 -5.93
C GLU A 133 14.86 -3.78 -5.02
N LEU A 134 13.70 -4.42 -5.23
CA LEU A 134 13.37 -5.69 -4.54
C LEU A 134 14.30 -6.84 -4.97
N LEU A 135 14.79 -6.85 -6.21
CA LEU A 135 15.78 -7.82 -6.66
C LEU A 135 17.15 -7.57 -6.03
N ARG A 136 17.60 -6.30 -5.94
CA ARG A 136 18.87 -5.94 -5.26
C ARG A 136 18.89 -6.34 -3.79
N ARG A 137 17.88 -5.92 -3.02
CA ARG A 137 17.79 -6.27 -1.59
C ARG A 137 17.73 -7.78 -1.36
N ARG A 138 17.11 -8.55 -2.26
CA ARG A 138 17.05 -10.02 -2.18
C ARG A 138 18.39 -10.70 -2.47
N ILE A 139 19.26 -10.07 -3.26
CA ILE A 139 20.63 -10.55 -3.53
C ILE A 139 21.54 -10.19 -2.35
N GLU A 140 21.33 -9.03 -1.73
CA GLU A 140 22.10 -8.57 -0.57
C GLU A 140 21.75 -9.31 0.73
N ASP A 141 20.46 -9.58 1.01
CA ASP A 141 20.02 -10.34 2.21
C ASP A 141 20.39 -11.85 2.16
N LYS A 142 20.96 -12.34 1.05
CA LYS A 142 21.37 -13.74 0.86
C LYS A 142 22.89 -13.96 0.89
N ASN A 143 23.67 -12.88 0.99
CA ASN A 143 25.13 -12.91 1.13
C ASN A 143 25.54 -12.49 2.55
#